data_AF-W9GJP4-F1
#
_entry.id   AF-W9GJP4-F1
#
_cell.length_a   1.000
_cell.length_b   1.000
_cell.length_c   1.000
_cell.angle_alpha   90.00
_cell.angle_beta   90.00
_cell.angle_gamma   90.00
#
_symmetry.space_group_name_H-M   'P 1'
#
loop_
_entity.id
_entity.type
_entity.pdbx_description
1 polymer ?
#
loop_
_entity_poly.entity_id
_entity_poly.type
_entity_poly.pdbx_seq_one_letter_code
_entity_poly.pdbx_strand_id
1 'polypeptide(L)' 'MTARDEFNADLLALLDEGRSVPCAGRDEWTSDEPDERAHAAEECVSCPLLEVCADLATEERHKWGVWGGLDR' A
#
# COMPACT_ATOMS: atom_id res chain seq x y z
N MET A 1 18.14 -0.04 8.52
CA MET A 1 16.97 -0.67 7.88
C MET A 1 16.07 0.48 7.48
N THR A 2 15.78 0.62 6.19
CA THR A 2 14.88 1.66 5.66
C THR A 2 13.42 1.20 5.75
N ALA A 3 12.46 2.11 5.64
CA ALA A 3 11.04 1.73 5.57
C ALA A 3 10.73 0.84 4.36
N ARG A 4 11.50 0.99 3.27
CA ARG A 4 11.45 0.11 2.09
C ARG A 4 11.91 -1.31 2.41
N ASP A 5 12.99 -1.45 3.16
CA ASP A 5 13.51 -2.78 3.56
C ASP A 5 12.49 -3.52 4.44
N GLU A 6 11.89 -2.81 5.39
CA GLU A 6 10.85 -3.35 6.28
C GLU A 6 9.59 -3.75 5.52
N PHE A 7 9.04 -2.85 4.69
CA PHE A 7 7.90 -3.16 3.83
C PHE A 7 8.14 -4.39 2.95
N ASN A 8 9.33 -4.51 2.34
CA ASN A 8 9.67 -5.65 1.50
C ASN A 8 9.79 -6.95 2.30
N ALA A 9 10.37 -6.91 3.51
CA ALA A 9 10.49 -8.07 4.38
C ALA A 9 9.10 -8.59 4.80
N ASP A 10 8.22 -7.69 5.23
CA ASP A 10 6.87 -8.04 5.65
C ASP A 10 5.99 -8.50 4.48
N LEU A 11 6.14 -7.89 3.31
CA LEU A 11 5.47 -8.34 2.10
C LEU A 11 5.89 -9.76 1.72
N LEU A 12 7.19 -10.07 1.77
CA LEU A 12 7.67 -11.43 1.50
C LEU A 12 7.12 -12.43 2.50
N ALA A 13 7.14 -12.12 3.81
CA ALA A 13 6.58 -12.98 4.84
C ALA A 13 5.07 -13.24 4.62
N LEU A 14 4.30 -12.20 4.28
CA LEU A 14 2.88 -12.31 3.98
C LEU A 14 2.61 -13.23 2.77
N LEU A 15 3.43 -13.11 1.72
CA LEU A 15 3.31 -13.94 0.52
C LEU A 15 3.70 -15.40 0.79
N ASP A 16 4.71 -15.65 1.62
CA ASP A 16 5.10 -17.01 2.05
C ASP A 16 4.00 -17.70 2.87
N GLU A 17 3.17 -16.93 3.59
CA GLU A 17 1.94 -17.40 4.25
C GLU A 17 0.77 -17.68 3.27
N GLY A 18 0.95 -17.42 1.97
CA GLY A 18 -0.08 -17.58 0.95
C GLY A 18 -1.18 -16.52 1.00
N ARG A 19 -0.92 -15.37 1.63
CA ARG A 19 -1.84 -14.23 1.72
C ARG A 19 -1.49 -13.18 0.67
N SER A 20 -2.39 -12.23 0.45
CA SER A 20 -2.20 -11.14 -0.51
C SER A 20 -2.54 -9.77 0.10
N VAL A 21 -2.09 -8.71 -0.59
CA VAL A 21 -2.49 -7.33 -0.34
C VAL A 21 -3.56 -6.91 -1.34
N PRO A 22 -4.49 -6.01 -0.98
CA PRO A 22 -5.59 -5.61 -1.86
C PRO A 22 -5.10 -4.92 -3.14
N CYS A 23 -3.98 -4.19 -3.08
CA CYS A 23 -3.41 -3.51 -4.25
C CYS A 23 -2.70 -4.44 -5.24
N ALA A 24 -2.61 -5.74 -4.97
CA ALA A 24 -1.93 -6.66 -5.88
C ALA A 24 -2.78 -6.97 -7.12
N GLY A 25 -2.23 -6.70 -8.30
CA GLY A 25 -2.80 -7.13 -9.58
C GLY A 25 -3.97 -6.28 -10.09
N ARG A 26 -4.16 -5.08 -9.54
CA ARG A 26 -5.15 -4.11 -10.00
C ARG A 26 -4.57 -2.69 -9.97
N ASP A 27 -5.15 -1.78 -10.75
CA ASP A 27 -4.57 -0.45 -11.03
C ASP A 27 -5.25 0.70 -10.26
N GLU A 28 -6.30 0.44 -9.47
CA GLU A 28 -7.11 1.49 -8.83
C GLU A 28 -6.31 2.33 -7.83
N TRP A 29 -5.26 1.77 -7.22
CA TRP A 29 -4.33 2.48 -6.32
C TRP A 29 -3.46 3.51 -7.04
N THR A 30 -3.33 3.37 -8.35
CA THR A 30 -2.55 4.24 -9.25
C THR A 30 -3.41 4.75 -10.40
N SER A 31 -4.73 4.81 -10.22
CA SER A 31 -5.61 5.38 -11.23
C SER A 31 -5.40 6.89 -11.35
N ASP A 32 -5.57 7.44 -12.55
CA ASP A 32 -5.67 8.89 -12.75
C ASP A 32 -6.99 9.44 -12.20
N GLU A 33 -8.03 8.61 -12.09
CA GLU A 33 -9.36 8.99 -11.58
C GLU A 33 -9.36 9.06 -10.04
N PRO A 34 -9.62 10.23 -9.42
CA PRO A 34 -9.60 10.38 -7.97
C PRO A 34 -10.62 9.52 -7.23
N ASP A 35 -11.79 9.27 -7.83
CA ASP A 35 -12.83 8.45 -7.22
C ASP A 35 -12.42 6.98 -7.14
N GLU A 36 -11.66 6.47 -8.12
CA GLU A 36 -11.11 5.11 -8.09
C GLU A 36 -10.06 4.96 -6.99
N ARG A 37 -9.17 5.96 -6.85
CA ARG A 37 -8.19 5.99 -5.75
C ARG A 37 -8.87 6.11 -4.39
N ALA A 38 -9.92 6.91 -4.25
CA ALA A 38 -10.67 7.03 -3.01
C ALA A 38 -11.30 5.69 -2.60
N HIS A 39 -11.88 4.95 -3.55
CA HIS A 39 -12.41 3.62 -3.29
C HIS A 39 -11.32 2.61 -2.92
N ALA A 40 -10.20 2.61 -3.65
CA ALA A 40 -9.04 1.76 -3.36
C ALA A 40 -8.45 2.02 -1.96
N ALA A 41 -8.48 3.27 -1.48
CA ALA A 41 -8.05 3.62 -0.13
C ALA A 41 -8.92 2.98 0.97
N GLU A 42 -10.23 2.81 0.75
CA GLU A 42 -11.12 2.13 1.69
C GLU A 42 -10.78 0.63 1.81
N GLU A 43 -10.37 0.00 0.71
CA GLU A 43 -9.93 -1.41 0.72
C GLU A 43 -8.63 -1.63 1.52
N CYS A 44 -7.83 -0.59 1.75
CA CYS A 44 -6.61 -0.69 2.54
C CYS A 44 -6.87 -0.98 4.02
N VAL A 45 -8.07 -0.72 4.57
CA VAL A 45 -8.37 -0.85 6.01
C VAL A 45 -8.11 -2.27 6.55
N SER A 46 -8.26 -3.30 5.73
CA SER A 46 -7.96 -4.70 6.10
C SER A 46 -6.55 -5.17 5.73
N CYS A 47 -5.71 -4.30 5.16
CA CYS A 47 -4.37 -4.66 4.71
C CYS A 47 -3.45 -4.91 5.93
N PRO A 48 -2.80 -6.08 6.04
CA PRO A 48 -1.86 -6.37 7.13
C PRO A 48 -0.63 -5.45 7.15
N LEU A 49 -0.31 -4.83 6.01
CA LEU A 49 0.87 -3.98 5.83
C LEU A 49 0.52 -2.49 5.89
N LEU A 50 -0.67 -2.11 6.40
CA LEU A 50 -1.16 -0.73 6.36
C LEU A 50 -0.19 0.27 6.99
N GLU A 51 0.32 -0.04 8.18
CA GLU A 51 1.22 0.85 8.94
C GLU A 51 2.58 0.99 8.25
N VAL A 52 3.25 -0.13 7.93
CA VAL A 52 4.56 -0.11 7.25
C VAL A 52 4.49 0.51 5.84
N CYS A 53 3.35 0.38 5.15
CA CYS A 53 3.10 1.07 3.89
C CYS A 53 2.97 2.59 4.08
N ALA A 54 2.32 3.05 5.16
CA ALA A 54 2.21 4.46 5.49
C ALA A 54 3.57 5.08 5.84
N ASP A 55 4.42 4.34 6.56
CA ASP A 55 5.79 4.74 6.90
C ASP A 55 6.66 4.85 5.66
N LEU A 56 6.62 3.84 4.77
CA LEU A 56 7.29 3.88 3.48
C LEU A 56 6.93 5.14 2.68
N ALA A 57 5.63 5.42 2.54
CA ALA A 57 5.18 6.58 1.78
C ALA A 57 5.59 7.91 2.41
N THR A 58 5.72 7.95 3.74
CA THR A 58 6.20 9.13 4.47
C THR A 58 7.70 9.33 4.29
N GLU A 59 8.50 8.28 4.46
CA GLU A 59 9.96 8.31 4.32
C GLU A 59 10.38 8.69 2.88
N GLU A 60 9.74 8.07 1.87
CA GLU A 60 10.06 8.31 0.46
C GLU A 60 9.30 9.50 -0.16
N ARG A 61 8.40 10.12 0.58
CA ARG A 61 7.60 11.28 0.14
C ARG A 61 6.83 10.97 -1.15
N HIS A 62 6.16 9.82 -1.20
CA HIS A 62 5.22 9.54 -2.28
C HIS A 62 4.08 10.59 -2.26
N LYS A 63 3.84 11.25 -3.40
CA LYS A 63 2.89 12.37 -3.59
C LYS A 63 1.79 12.07 -4.61
N TRP A 64 1.63 10.80 -4.94
CA TRP A 64 0.64 10.34 -5.90
C TRP A 64 0.35 8.86 -5.67
N GLY A 65 -0.91 8.49 -5.88
CA GLY A 65 -1.42 7.14 -5.65
C GLY A 65 -1.84 6.91 -4.19
N VAL A 66 -2.42 5.75 -3.94
CA VAL A 66 -2.91 5.34 -2.62
C VAL A 66 -1.81 4.61 -1.86
N TRP A 67 -1.46 5.14 -0.68
CA TRP A 67 -0.45 4.57 0.21
C TRP A 67 -0.91 4.62 1.66
N GLY A 68 -0.80 3.50 2.37
CA GLY A 68 -1.23 3.44 3.78
C GLY A 68 -2.71 3.82 3.98
N GLY A 69 -3.56 3.53 3.00
CA GLY A 69 -4.98 3.89 3.01
C GLY A 69 -5.29 5.37 2.79
N LEU A 70 -4.35 6.14 2.24
CA LEU A 70 -4.51 7.56 1.93
C LEU A 70 -4.13 7.85 0.48
N ASP A 71 -4.96 8.62 -0.24
CA ASP A 71 -4.58 9.24 -1.51
C ASP A 71 -3.59 10.38 -1.25
N ARG A 72 -2.44 10.41 -1.96
CA ARG A 72 -1.28 11.27 -1.67
C ARG A 72 -1.01 12.30 -2.77
#